data_AF-A0A0Q6US82-F1
#
_entry.id   AF-A0A0Q6US82-F1
#
_cell.length_a   1.000
_cell.length_b   1.000
_cell.length_c   1.000
_cell.angle_alpha   90.00
_cell.angle_beta   90.00
_cell.angle_gamma   90.00
#
_symmetry.space_group_name_H-M   'P 1'
#
loop_
_entity.id
_entity.type
_entity.pdbx_description
1 polymer ?
#
loop_
_entity_poly.entity_id
_entity_poly.type
_entity_poly.pdbx_seq_one_letter_code
_entity_poly.pdbx_strand_id
1 'polypeptide(L)'
;MYNHETVSLDGEHFSGCEFRGCRLIYAGGEAPTFDNCRFENCEWKFDDAAERTLAHLKVVWNNGGKAPVQAMIKEITGGGR
;
A
#
# COMPACT_ATOMS: atom_id res chain seq x y z
N MET A 1 -16.07 5.56 -11.29
CA MET A 1 -14.88 6.40 -11.57
C MET A 1 -14.69 7.28 -10.35
N TYR A 2 -13.50 7.26 -9.78
CA TYR A 2 -13.11 8.05 -8.62
C TYR A 2 -12.17 9.17 -9.07
N ASN A 3 -12.37 10.40 -8.57
CA ASN A 3 -11.65 11.57 -9.10
C ASN A 3 -11.33 12.61 -8.02
N HIS A 4 -10.03 12.82 -7.77
CA HIS A 4 -9.50 13.76 -6.76
C HIS A 4 -10.06 13.57 -5.34
N GLU A 5 -10.39 12.34 -4.98
CA GLU A 5 -10.98 12.00 -3.69
C GLU A 5 -10.07 11.10 -2.85
N THR A 6 -10.43 10.98 -1.58
CA THR A 6 -9.78 10.05 -0.65
C THR A 6 -10.60 8.77 -0.57
N VAL A 7 -10.00 7.63 -0.91
CA VAL A 7 -10.66 6.32 -0.96
C VAL A 7 -10.05 5.42 0.11
N SER A 8 -10.88 4.93 1.03
CA SER A 8 -10.50 3.86 1.97
C SER A 8 -10.49 2.52 1.23
N LEU A 9 -9.45 1.72 1.45
CA LEU A 9 -9.24 0.47 0.72
C LEU A 9 -9.57 -0.79 1.52
N ASP A 10 -9.53 -0.71 2.85
CA ASP A 10 -9.61 -1.89 3.71
C ASP A 10 -10.90 -2.69 3.48
N GLY A 11 -10.78 -3.97 3.12
CA GLY A 11 -11.89 -4.90 2.86
C GLY A 11 -12.66 -4.65 1.56
N GLU A 12 -12.25 -3.69 0.74
CA GLU A 12 -12.99 -3.33 -0.46
C GLU A 12 -12.64 -4.20 -1.67
N HIS A 13 -13.65 -4.43 -2.51
CA HIS A 13 -13.55 -5.12 -3.78
C HIS A 13 -13.89 -4.17 -4.92
N PHE A 14 -12.90 -3.74 -5.69
CA PHE A 14 -13.10 -2.84 -6.83
C PHE A 14 -13.02 -3.61 -8.14
N SER A 15 -14.04 -3.45 -9.00
CA SER A 15 -14.09 -4.08 -10.32
C SER A 15 -14.37 -3.04 -11.40
N GLY A 16 -13.54 -3.01 -12.46
CA GLY A 16 -13.73 -2.10 -13.60
C GLY A 16 -13.66 -0.61 -13.25
N CYS A 17 -12.99 -0.25 -12.16
CA CYS A 17 -12.91 1.13 -11.68
C CYS A 17 -11.74 1.90 -12.29
N GLU A 18 -11.92 3.21 -12.48
CA GLU A 18 -10.84 4.14 -12.82
C GLU A 18 -10.68 5.14 -11.68
N PHE A 19 -9.46 5.25 -11.15
CA PHE A 19 -9.07 6.20 -10.10
C PHE A 19 -8.14 7.24 -10.70
N ARG A 20 -8.50 8.53 -10.61
CA ARG A 20 -7.69 9.64 -11.11
C ARG A 20 -7.40 10.65 -10.01
N GLY A 21 -6.13 10.96 -9.77
CA GLY A 21 -5.74 11.97 -8.79
C GLY A 21 -6.16 11.65 -7.35
N CYS A 22 -6.47 10.39 -7.05
CA CYS A 22 -7.04 9.99 -5.76
C CYS A 22 -5.94 9.75 -4.72
N ARG A 23 -6.29 9.91 -3.45
CA ARG A 23 -5.50 9.41 -2.32
C ARG A 23 -6.12 8.08 -1.87
N LEU A 24 -5.36 7.00 -2.02
CA LEU A 24 -5.80 5.64 -1.67
C LEU A 24 -5.21 5.28 -0.31
N ILE A 25 -6.06 5.00 0.68
CA ILE A 25 -5.65 4.77 2.07
C ILE A 25 -5.88 3.31 2.44
N TYR A 26 -4.79 2.62 2.80
CA TYR A 26 -4.82 1.32 3.46
C TYR A 26 -4.47 1.50 4.94
N ALA A 27 -5.40 1.19 5.85
CA ALA A 27 -5.25 1.41 7.29
C ALA A 27 -4.76 0.15 8.04
N GLY A 28 -4.63 -0.99 7.33
CA GLY A 28 -4.11 -2.24 7.88
C GLY A 28 -5.19 -3.26 8.27
N GLY A 29 -6.42 -3.08 7.77
CA GLY A 29 -7.48 -4.08 7.79
C GLY A 29 -7.30 -5.17 6.73
N GLU A 30 -8.41 -5.70 6.21
CA GLU A 30 -8.37 -6.70 5.14
C GLU A 30 -7.82 -6.09 3.84
N ALA A 31 -6.97 -6.84 3.13
CA ALA A 31 -6.33 -6.34 1.92
C ALA A 31 -7.38 -6.10 0.80
N PRO A 32 -7.34 -4.95 0.11
CA PRO A 32 -8.24 -4.69 -1.01
C PRO A 32 -7.98 -5.66 -2.16
N THR A 33 -9.02 -5.90 -2.96
CA THR A 33 -8.88 -6.56 -4.25
C THR A 33 -9.24 -5.59 -5.39
N PHE A 34 -8.46 -5.65 -6.46
CA PHE A 34 -8.68 -4.84 -7.65
C PHE A 34 -8.76 -5.75 -8.87
N ASP A 35 -9.91 -5.76 -9.52
CA ASP A 35 -10.14 -6.45 -10.79
C ASP A 35 -10.35 -5.44 -11.92
N ASN A 36 -9.54 -5.56 -12.98
CA ASN A 36 -9.62 -4.70 -14.17
C ASN A 36 -9.70 -3.19 -13.85
N CYS A 37 -8.98 -2.73 -12.83
CA CYS A 37 -8.96 -1.33 -12.41
C CYS A 37 -7.79 -0.56 -13.05
N ARG A 38 -7.95 0.75 -13.20
CA ARG A 38 -6.91 1.67 -13.68
C ARG A 38 -6.64 2.77 -12.66
N PHE A 39 -5.37 3.11 -12.49
CA PHE A 39 -4.92 4.14 -11.56
C PHE A 39 -4.09 5.17 -12.32
N GLU A 40 -4.49 6.43 -12.25
CA GLU A 40 -3.84 7.55 -12.90
C GLU A 40 -3.51 8.62 -11.85
N ASN A 41 -2.22 8.93 -11.68
CA ASN A 41 -1.74 9.98 -10.77
C ASN A 41 -2.28 9.86 -9.34
N CYS A 42 -2.45 8.65 -8.82
CA CYS A 42 -2.93 8.40 -7.47
C CYS A 42 -1.77 8.37 -6.45
N GLU A 43 -2.03 8.87 -5.26
CA GLU A 43 -1.13 8.79 -4.11
C GLU A 43 -1.53 7.60 -3.22
N TRP A 44 -0.57 6.74 -2.89
CA TRP A 44 -0.78 5.62 -1.98
C TRP A 44 -0.39 6.03 -0.56
N LYS A 45 -1.28 5.79 0.40
CA LYS A 45 -1.09 6.12 1.81
C LYS A 45 -1.36 4.92 2.70
N PHE A 46 -0.60 4.88 3.77
CA PHE A 46 -0.79 3.97 4.88
C PHE A 46 -1.24 4.78 6.09
N ASP A 47 -2.25 4.27 6.77
CA ASP A 47 -2.77 4.86 8.01
C ASP A 47 -2.84 3.80 9.11
N ASP A 48 -3.16 4.22 10.33
CA ASP A 48 -3.42 3.36 11.49
C ASP A 48 -2.41 2.19 11.67
N ALA A 49 -2.85 0.93 11.57
CA ALA A 49 -1.99 -0.23 11.79
C ALA A 49 -0.93 -0.39 10.70
N ALA A 50 -1.27 -0.04 9.45
CA ALA A 50 -0.32 -0.09 8.35
C ALA A 50 0.77 0.99 8.51
N GLU A 51 0.40 2.21 8.91
CA GLU A 51 1.38 3.27 9.21
C GLU A 51 2.32 2.85 10.34
N ARG A 52 1.78 2.27 11.43
CA ARG A 52 2.60 1.76 12.54
C ARG A 52 3.60 0.70 12.09
N THR A 53 3.23 -0.13 11.11
CA THR A 53 4.15 -1.12 10.52
C THR A 53 5.32 -0.43 9.82
N LEU A 54 5.07 0.61 9.02
CA LEU A 54 6.14 1.39 8.39
C LEU A 54 7.04 2.09 9.42
N ALA A 55 6.44 2.65 10.47
CA ALA A 55 7.19 3.24 11.58
C ALA A 55 8.12 2.20 12.25
N HIS A 56 7.62 0.99 12.47
CA HIS A 56 8.43 -0.12 12.99
C HIS A 56 9.58 -0.50 12.04
N LEU A 57 9.32 -0.67 10.74
CA LEU A 57 10.36 -0.97 9.76
C LEU A 57 11.45 0.12 9.69
N LYS A 58 11.07 1.39 9.86
CA LYS A 58 12.01 2.51 9.97
C LYS A 58 12.89 2.41 11.22
N VAL A 59 12.34 2.01 12.35
CA VAL A 59 13.12 1.74 13.57
C VAL A 59 14.11 0.60 13.32
N VAL A 60 13.67 -0.51 12.74
CA VAL A 60 14.53 -1.65 12.41
C VAL A 60 15.67 -1.23 11.49
N TRP A 61 15.36 -0.48 10.43
CA TRP A 61 16.35 0.05 9.49
C TRP A 61 17.44 0.87 10.19
N ASN A 62 17.03 1.80 11.07
CA ASN A 62 17.96 2.70 11.76
C ASN A 62 18.81 1.98 12.83
N ASN A 63 18.42 0.78 13.25
CA ASN A 63 19.12 0.00 14.29
C ASN A 63 19.89 -1.21 13.72
N GLY A 64 20.41 -1.09 12.50
CA GLY A 64 21.25 -2.12 11.88
C GLY A 64 20.49 -3.20 11.10
N GLY A 65 19.15 -3.15 11.09
CA GLY A 65 18.28 -4.08 10.37
C GLY A 65 18.09 -3.77 8.88
N LYS A 66 19.06 -3.15 8.22
CA LYS A 66 18.95 -2.78 6.79
C LYS A 66 18.74 -4.01 5.89
N ALA A 67 19.56 -5.05 6.07
CA ALA A 67 19.48 -6.27 5.27
C ALA A 67 18.11 -6.99 5.36
N PRO A 68 17.54 -7.26 6.55
CA PRO A 68 16.22 -7.88 6.64
C PRO A 68 15.10 -7.01 6.06
N VAL A 69 15.13 -5.68 6.24
CA VAL A 69 14.14 -4.78 5.60
C VAL A 69 14.23 -4.83 4.07
N GLN A 70 15.44 -4.83 3.51
CA GLN A 70 15.64 -4.99 2.07
C GLN A 70 15.18 -6.36 1.56
N ALA A 71 15.36 -7.42 2.35
CA ALA A 71 14.88 -8.76 2.00
C ALA A 71 13.34 -8.80 1.92
N MET A 72 12.64 -8.16 2.87
CA MET A 72 11.17 -8.03 2.82
C MET A 72 10.70 -7.27 1.58
N ILE A 73 11.38 -6.19 1.19
CA ILE A 73 11.08 -5.45 -0.05
C ILE A 73 11.33 -6.34 -1.29
N LYS A 74 12.39 -7.16 -1.26
CA LYS A 74 12.73 -8.08 -2.35
C LYS A 74 11.67 -9.17 -2.53
N GLU A 75 11.10 -9.66 -1.43
CA GLU A 75 10.02 -10.66 -1.44
C GLU A 75 8.78 -10.14 -2.20
N ILE A 76 8.32 -8.93 -1.89
CA ILE A 76 7.13 -8.34 -2.54
C ILE A 76 7.35 -7.87 -3.98
N THR A 77 8.61 -7.70 -4.40
CA THR A 77 8.97 -7.32 -5.78
C THR A 77 9.30 -8.54 -6.65
N GLY A 78 9.17 -9.77 -6.13
CA GLY A 78 9.38 -10.99 -6.90
C GLY A 78 10.85 -11.31 -7.22
N GLY A 79 11.81 -10.63 -6.59
CA GLY A 79 13.24 -10.90 -6.79
C GLY A 79 13.74 -12.20 -6.14
N GLY A 80 12.86 -12.96 -5.49
CA GLY A 80 13.15 -14.23 -4.82
C GLY A 80 12.79 -15.45 -5.67
N ARG A 81 13.63 -15.75 -6.65
CA ARG A 81 13.94 -17.13 -7.08
C ARG A 81 15.44 -17.22 -7.30
#